data_AF-A0A7S4SF08-F1
#
_entry.id   AF-A0A7S4SF08-F1
#
_cell.length_a   1.000
_cell.length_b   1.000
_cell.length_c   1.000
_cell.angle_alpha   90.00
_cell.angle_beta   90.00
_cell.angle_gamma   90.00
#
_symmetry.space_group_name_H-M   'P 1'
#
loop_
_entity.id
_entity.type
_entity.pdbx_description
1 polymer ?
#
loop_
_entity_poly.entity_id
_entity_poly.type
_entity_poly.pdbx_seq_one_letter_code
_entity_poly.pdbx_strand_id
1 'polypeptide(L)'
;MLFVDFMQNRNFIQKVDPKRMILVHGQKDEMGRLMSALMLQYNHMPKEKRPTITMPPNLQEVKLKFARRRSAKVMGSLADREKEPREGESVSGILVTQNFNSKIVSPEDLPTYTQLRVGSVSSRLHVPFVGQVSTLRLFLNEMFTGVIETENEEEKGHDGNAIVTFSFHEDQVKVTTGKTRGIATVEWEASPLGDVLADSVVALLMHAQSSAASIRLTSQPCGHQRKVSSSSEENEDGDQPPSKKLREEKSQSTTESRLRLIHNTLLEQFKNVEATYESRVGTFEIKTDAGLESGSLADDDVLICNVRVEFEDDMGIDSKITVECNDGKLATNIQDCIQNVATAAAPIKI
;
A
#
# COMPACT_ATOMS: atom_id res chain seq x y z
N MET A 1 29.85 72.57 -15.97
CA MET A 1 28.92 71.44 -15.83
C MET A 1 27.61 71.90 -16.46
N LEU A 2 27.33 71.49 -17.70
CA LEU A 2 26.18 71.98 -18.47
C LEU A 2 24.89 71.46 -17.82
N PHE A 3 24.14 72.34 -17.18
CA PHE A 3 22.80 72.06 -16.67
C PHE A 3 21.85 71.90 -17.86
N VAL A 4 20.97 70.89 -17.85
CA VAL A 4 20.04 70.64 -18.96
C VAL A 4 18.97 71.72 -18.97
N ASP A 5 18.87 72.47 -20.06
CA ASP A 5 17.87 73.53 -20.22
C ASP A 5 16.44 72.97 -20.21
N PHE A 6 15.49 73.76 -19.73
CA PHE A 6 14.06 73.40 -19.66
C PHE A 6 13.53 72.84 -20.98
N MET A 7 13.94 73.40 -22.12
CA MET A 7 13.52 72.96 -23.45
C MET A 7 14.04 71.56 -23.80
N GLN A 8 15.28 71.24 -23.41
CA GLN A 8 15.86 69.92 -23.64
C GLN A 8 15.18 68.87 -22.75
N ASN A 9 14.98 69.18 -21.46
CA ASN A 9 14.26 68.30 -20.53
C ASN A 9 12.81 68.05 -20.98
N ARG A 10 12.11 69.10 -21.42
CA ARG A 10 10.75 68.98 -21.94
C ARG A 10 10.70 68.08 -23.18
N ASN A 11 11.60 68.28 -24.14
CA ASN A 11 11.68 67.45 -25.35
C ASN A 11 11.99 65.98 -25.01
N PHE A 12 12.85 65.74 -24.02
CA PHE A 12 13.16 64.39 -23.54
C PHE A 12 11.94 63.71 -22.89
N ILE A 13 11.27 64.40 -21.97
CA ILE A 13 10.08 63.90 -21.28
C ILE A 13 8.97 63.58 -22.29
N GLN A 14 8.78 64.43 -23.31
CA GLN A 14 7.80 64.17 -24.38
C GLN A 14 8.15 62.95 -25.24
N LYS A 15 9.44 62.67 -25.48
CA LYS A 15 9.88 61.51 -26.26
C LYS A 15 9.76 60.19 -25.49
N VAL A 16 10.07 60.22 -24.18
CA VAL A 16 10.05 59.02 -23.33
C VAL A 16 8.63 58.66 -22.88
N ASP A 17 7.73 59.65 -22.78
CA ASP A 17 6.36 59.51 -22.28
C ASP A 17 6.27 58.67 -20.98
N PRO A 18 7.01 59.05 -19.92
CA PRO A 18 7.10 58.25 -18.71
C PRO A 18 5.79 58.30 -17.90
N LYS A 19 5.28 57.13 -17.46
CA LYS A 19 4.08 57.06 -16.59
C LYS A 19 4.29 57.66 -15.19
N ARG A 20 5.54 57.71 -14.71
CA ARG A 20 5.89 58.23 -13.38
C ARG A 20 7.17 59.06 -13.51
N MET A 21 7.16 60.27 -12.95
CA MET A 21 8.29 61.20 -12.93
C MET A 21 8.66 61.55 -11.49
N ILE A 22 9.94 61.47 -11.18
CA ILE A 22 10.50 61.83 -9.87
C ILE A 22 11.52 62.94 -10.10
N LEU A 23 11.22 64.13 -9.60
CA LEU A 23 12.05 65.32 -9.76
C LEU A 23 13.05 65.39 -8.59
N VAL A 24 14.34 65.35 -8.92
CA VAL A 24 15.48 65.35 -8.00
C VAL A 24 16.59 66.26 -8.54
N HIS A 25 17.62 66.53 -7.75
CA HIS A 25 18.82 67.28 -8.17
C HIS A 25 18.51 68.65 -8.79
N GLY A 26 17.69 69.46 -8.12
CA GLY A 26 17.50 70.87 -8.47
C GLY A 26 17.14 71.70 -7.25
N GLN A 27 17.30 73.02 -7.38
CA GLN A 27 16.81 73.95 -6.37
C GLN A 27 15.30 73.76 -6.20
N LYS A 28 14.83 73.75 -4.95
CA LYS A 28 13.43 73.47 -4.60
C LYS A 28 12.43 74.33 -5.39
N ASP A 29 12.71 75.62 -5.52
CA ASP A 29 11.80 76.56 -6.20
C ASP A 29 11.76 76.33 -7.71
N GLU A 30 12.93 76.09 -8.34
CA GLU A 30 13.02 75.78 -9.77
C GLU A 30 12.39 74.43 -10.11
N MET A 31 12.57 73.41 -9.25
CA MET A 31 11.88 72.12 -9.40
C MET A 31 10.37 72.23 -9.19
N GLY A 32 9.93 73.11 -8.27
CA GLY A 32 8.51 73.44 -8.10
C GLY A 32 7.91 74.08 -9.37
N ARG A 33 8.62 75.04 -9.97
CA ARG A 33 8.23 75.66 -11.25
C ARG A 33 8.14 74.65 -12.38
N LEU A 34 9.13 73.76 -12.49
CA LEU A 34 9.14 72.67 -13.47
C LEU A 34 7.96 71.71 -13.26
N MET A 35 7.70 71.31 -12.01
CA MET A 35 6.56 70.45 -11.66
C MET A 35 5.22 71.06 -12.07
N SER A 36 5.00 72.34 -11.77
CA SER A 36 3.78 73.06 -12.17
C SER A 36 3.64 73.18 -13.69
N ALA A 37 4.74 73.47 -14.41
CA ALA A 37 4.73 73.55 -15.87
C ALA A 37 4.39 72.20 -16.53
N LEU A 38 4.94 71.10 -16.02
CA LEU A 38 4.63 69.75 -16.50
C LEU A 38 3.18 69.36 -16.17
N MET A 39 2.69 69.63 -14.95
CA MET A 39 1.30 69.36 -14.59
C MET A 39 0.31 70.10 -15.49
N LEU A 40 0.59 71.37 -15.82
CA LEU A 40 -0.23 72.15 -16.74
C LEU A 40 -0.23 71.55 -18.14
N GLN A 41 0.95 71.18 -18.66
CA GLN A 41 1.10 70.57 -19.98
C GLN A 41 0.29 69.27 -20.11
N TYR A 42 0.30 68.41 -19.09
CA TYR A 42 -0.44 67.14 -19.10
C TYR A 42 -1.91 67.28 -18.68
N ASN A 43 -2.38 68.48 -18.32
CA ASN A 43 -3.76 68.68 -17.91
C ASN A 43 -4.78 68.48 -19.05
N HIS A 44 -4.36 68.58 -20.31
CA HIS A 44 -5.22 68.28 -21.46
C HIS A 44 -5.46 66.78 -21.66
N MET A 45 -4.67 65.91 -21.01
CA MET A 45 -4.78 64.45 -21.16
C MET A 45 -5.85 63.87 -20.20
N PRO A 46 -6.52 62.74 -20.53
CA PRO A 46 -7.40 62.04 -19.61
C PRO A 46 -6.67 61.62 -18.32
N LYS A 47 -7.35 61.69 -17.16
CA LYS A 47 -6.75 61.45 -15.83
C LYS A 47 -6.00 60.11 -15.72
N GLU A 48 -6.47 59.08 -16.40
CA GLU A 48 -5.89 57.72 -16.41
C GLU A 48 -4.55 57.62 -17.15
N LYS A 49 -4.32 58.51 -18.13
CA LYS A 49 -3.09 58.54 -18.92
C LYS A 49 -2.08 59.57 -18.39
N ARG A 50 -2.50 60.44 -17.45
CA ARG A 50 -1.62 61.47 -16.88
C ARG A 50 -0.47 60.83 -16.11
N PRO A 51 0.77 61.28 -16.33
CA PRO A 51 1.90 60.79 -15.57
C PRO A 51 1.82 61.28 -14.11
N THR A 52 2.23 60.43 -13.17
CA THR A 52 2.35 60.83 -11.75
C THR A 52 3.68 61.56 -11.56
N ILE A 53 3.63 62.85 -11.24
CA ILE A 53 4.83 63.68 -10.99
C ILE A 53 5.00 63.87 -9.48
N THR A 54 6.19 63.56 -8.97
CA THR A 54 6.53 63.67 -7.54
C THR A 54 7.85 64.40 -7.34
N MET A 55 7.95 65.22 -6.30
CA MET A 55 9.16 65.94 -5.90
C MET A 55 9.45 65.63 -4.42
N PRO A 56 10.03 64.46 -4.12
CA PRO A 56 10.30 64.05 -2.74
C PRO A 56 11.44 64.89 -2.12
N PRO A 57 11.28 65.45 -0.91
CA PRO A 57 12.41 65.91 -0.11
C PRO A 57 13.40 64.78 0.22
N ASN A 58 14.60 65.18 0.64
CA ASN A 58 15.61 64.24 1.12
C ASN A 58 15.03 63.34 2.21
N LEU A 59 15.43 62.06 2.19
CA LEU A 59 14.97 61.01 3.11
C LEU A 59 13.50 60.59 2.98
N GLN A 60 12.74 61.12 2.00
CA GLN A 60 11.40 60.64 1.72
C GLN A 60 11.41 59.41 0.79
N GLU A 61 10.81 58.31 1.26
CA GLU A 61 10.63 57.09 0.47
C GLU A 61 9.54 57.28 -0.61
N VAL A 62 9.83 56.87 -1.85
CA VAL A 62 8.86 56.86 -2.96
C VAL A 62 8.48 55.42 -3.29
N LYS A 63 7.25 55.02 -2.94
CA LYS A 63 6.73 53.67 -3.19
C LYS A 63 6.07 53.60 -4.57
N LEU A 64 6.63 52.79 -5.46
CA LEU A 64 6.11 52.57 -6.80
C LEU A 64 5.47 51.18 -6.90
N LYS A 65 4.18 51.13 -7.23
CA LYS A 65 3.48 49.87 -7.54
C LYS A 65 3.63 49.57 -9.03
N PHE A 66 4.21 48.42 -9.32
CA PHE A 66 4.29 47.86 -10.66
C PHE A 66 3.45 46.60 -10.72
N ALA A 67 2.38 46.63 -11.53
CA ALA A 67 1.63 45.42 -11.83
C ALA A 67 2.53 44.53 -12.69
N ARG A 68 3.06 43.47 -12.09
CA ARG A 68 3.90 42.51 -12.80
C ARG A 68 3.01 41.39 -13.32
N ARG A 69 2.85 41.31 -14.64
CA ARG A 69 2.27 40.12 -15.27
C ARG A 69 3.24 38.96 -15.04
N ARG A 70 2.82 37.94 -14.29
CA ARG A 70 3.54 36.67 -14.22
C ARG A 70 3.18 35.89 -15.48
N SER A 71 4.17 35.52 -16.26
CA SER A 71 4.02 34.66 -17.43
C SER A 71 5.05 33.55 -17.33
N ALA A 72 4.65 32.35 -17.77
CA ALA A 72 5.55 31.22 -17.90
C ALA A 72 5.49 30.71 -19.34
N LYS A 73 6.61 30.17 -19.82
CA LYS A 73 6.68 29.56 -21.15
C LYS A 73 6.57 28.05 -21.03
N VAL A 74 5.63 27.45 -21.75
CA VAL A 74 5.56 25.99 -21.89
C VAL A 74 6.66 25.54 -22.85
N MET A 75 7.39 24.47 -22.50
CA MET A 75 8.54 23.96 -23.26
C MET A 75 8.50 22.43 -23.32
N GLY A 76 9.21 21.85 -24.29
CA GLY A 76 9.33 20.40 -24.45
C GLY A 76 8.09 19.75 -25.07
N SER A 77 7.88 18.47 -24.75
CA SER A 77 6.70 17.67 -25.12
C SER A 77 5.38 18.36 -24.79
N LEU A 78 5.33 19.13 -23.69
CA LEU A 78 4.12 19.84 -23.27
C LEU A 78 3.74 20.98 -24.23
N ALA A 79 4.71 21.49 -24.98
CA ALA A 79 4.50 22.48 -26.05
C ALA A 79 4.24 21.84 -27.42
N ASP A 80 4.60 20.56 -27.59
CA ASP A 80 4.43 19.82 -28.83
C ASP A 80 3.00 19.28 -28.92
N ARG A 81 2.11 20.09 -29.51
CA ARG A 81 0.68 19.82 -29.58
C ARG A 81 0.20 19.98 -31.01
N GLU A 82 -0.60 19.02 -31.48
CA GLU A 82 -1.20 19.06 -32.82
C GLU A 82 -2.22 20.19 -33.00
N LYS A 83 -2.84 20.65 -31.90
CA LYS A 83 -3.87 21.69 -31.91
C LYS A 83 -3.39 22.93 -31.16
N GLU A 84 -3.77 24.10 -31.68
CA GLU A 84 -3.53 25.36 -31.00
C GLU A 84 -4.18 25.38 -29.60
N PRO A 85 -3.49 25.90 -28.58
CA PRO A 85 -4.00 25.94 -27.21
C PRO A 85 -5.22 26.87 -27.13
N ARG A 86 -6.28 26.40 -26.48
CA ARG A 86 -7.50 27.18 -26.26
C ARG A 86 -7.46 27.92 -24.93
N GLU A 87 -8.04 29.12 -24.89
CA GLU A 87 -8.15 29.86 -23.65
C GLU A 87 -9.01 29.09 -22.63
N GLY A 88 -8.52 28.98 -21.39
CA GLY A 88 -9.13 28.18 -20.33
C GLY A 88 -8.71 26.71 -20.30
N GLU A 89 -7.89 26.26 -21.25
CA GLU A 89 -7.35 24.90 -21.21
C GLU A 89 -6.36 24.72 -20.05
N SER A 90 -6.50 23.61 -19.32
CA SER A 90 -5.63 23.28 -18.20
C SER A 90 -4.29 22.75 -18.69
N VAL A 91 -3.20 23.24 -18.09
CA VAL A 91 -1.84 22.79 -18.35
C VAL A 91 -1.26 22.29 -17.04
N SER A 92 -0.78 21.03 -17.03
CA SER A 92 -0.12 20.42 -15.88
C SER A 92 1.35 20.17 -16.20
N GLY A 93 2.23 20.50 -15.26
CA GLY A 93 3.67 20.36 -15.43
C GLY A 93 4.43 21.00 -14.27
N ILE A 94 5.75 20.91 -14.33
CA ILE A 94 6.65 21.46 -13.32
C ILE A 94 6.98 22.91 -13.69
N LEU A 95 6.63 23.85 -12.82
CA LEU A 95 6.98 25.26 -12.96
C LEU A 95 8.37 25.53 -12.40
N VAL A 96 9.34 25.83 -13.27
CA VAL A 96 10.71 26.18 -12.88
C VAL A 96 10.92 27.67 -13.10
N THR A 97 11.29 28.39 -12.04
CA THR A 97 11.57 29.83 -12.11
C THR A 97 13.03 30.11 -11.79
N GLN A 98 13.75 30.68 -12.75
CA GLN A 98 15.13 31.11 -12.58
C GLN A 98 15.25 32.55 -13.04
N ASN A 99 15.78 33.43 -12.19
CA ASN A 99 16.02 34.84 -12.51
C ASN A 99 14.83 35.50 -13.21
N PHE A 100 13.63 35.37 -12.63
CA PHE A 100 12.39 35.97 -13.15
C PHE A 100 11.85 35.42 -14.46
N ASN A 101 12.49 34.39 -15.03
CA ASN A 101 12.01 33.64 -16.17
C ASN A 101 11.39 32.33 -15.68
N SER A 102 10.08 32.19 -15.90
CA SER A 102 9.33 31.00 -15.52
C SER A 102 9.09 30.12 -16.73
N LYS A 103 9.33 28.81 -16.58
CA LYS A 103 9.10 27.79 -17.59
C LYS A 103 8.20 26.70 -17.00
N ILE A 104 7.31 26.15 -17.81
CA ILE A 104 6.53 24.95 -17.47
C ILE A 104 7.03 23.83 -18.38
N VAL A 105 7.46 22.72 -17.78
CA VAL A 105 8.03 21.56 -18.48
C VAL A 105 7.40 20.28 -17.95
N SER A 106 7.41 19.22 -18.76
CA SER A 106 7.11 17.87 -18.27
C SER A 106 8.22 17.39 -17.32
N PRO A 107 7.95 16.41 -16.43
CA PRO A 107 8.99 15.81 -15.58
C PRO A 107 10.15 15.19 -16.39
N GLU A 108 9.83 14.59 -17.54
CA GLU A 108 10.79 13.91 -18.42
C GLU A 108 11.73 14.90 -19.13
N ASP A 109 11.22 16.08 -19.48
CA ASP A 109 11.96 17.14 -20.16
C ASP A 109 12.76 18.04 -19.20
N LEU A 110 12.61 17.84 -17.89
CA LEU A 110 13.24 18.68 -16.88
C LEU A 110 14.78 18.74 -17.03
N PRO A 111 15.51 17.63 -17.27
CA PRO A 111 16.98 17.67 -17.48
C PRO A 111 17.39 18.38 -18.77
N THR A 112 16.52 18.38 -19.78
CA THR A 112 16.82 18.95 -21.10
C THR A 112 16.72 20.48 -21.10
N TYR A 113 15.72 21.03 -20.39
CA TYR A 113 15.43 22.48 -20.41
C TYR A 113 15.85 23.24 -19.15
N THR A 114 16.40 22.53 -18.16
CA THR A 114 16.88 23.08 -16.90
C THR A 114 18.23 22.46 -16.51
N GLN A 115 18.94 23.09 -15.58
CA GLN A 115 20.19 22.54 -15.04
C GLN A 115 19.94 21.52 -13.91
N LEU A 116 18.69 21.13 -13.70
CA LEU A 116 18.31 20.19 -12.65
C LEU A 116 18.62 18.78 -13.12
N ARG A 117 19.31 18.03 -12.26
CA ARG A 117 19.44 16.58 -12.43
C ARG A 117 18.19 15.92 -11.88
N VAL A 118 17.55 15.10 -12.71
CA VAL A 118 16.48 14.21 -12.28
C VAL A 118 17.12 12.87 -11.93
N GLY A 119 16.70 12.30 -10.80
CA GLY A 119 17.07 10.96 -10.38
C GLY A 119 15.97 10.37 -9.55
N SER A 120 15.88 9.04 -9.54
CA SER A 120 15.04 8.29 -8.62
C SER A 120 15.89 7.77 -7.46
N VAL A 121 15.23 7.51 -6.33
CA VAL A 121 15.83 6.87 -5.18
C VAL A 121 15.16 5.50 -5.06
N SER A 122 15.95 4.43 -5.03
CA SER A 122 15.45 3.10 -4.71
C SER A 122 15.86 2.71 -3.30
N SER A 123 14.99 1.98 -2.63
CA SER A 123 15.17 1.48 -1.27
C SER A 123 15.18 -0.03 -1.29
N ARG A 124 15.98 -0.62 -0.39
CA ARG A 124 16.08 -2.06 -0.18
C ARG A 124 16.05 -2.34 1.32
N LEU A 125 15.14 -3.21 1.74
CA LEU A 125 14.99 -3.64 3.12
C LEU A 125 15.10 -5.16 3.22
N HIS A 126 15.88 -5.63 4.20
CA HIS A 126 15.97 -7.05 4.53
C HIS A 126 15.06 -7.31 5.73
N VAL A 127 14.04 -8.14 5.52
CA VAL A 127 13.03 -8.47 6.52
C VAL A 127 13.19 -9.93 6.93
N PRO A 128 13.28 -10.24 8.23
CA PRO A 128 13.26 -11.62 8.70
C PRO A 128 11.99 -12.34 8.22
N PHE A 129 12.15 -13.48 7.56
CA PHE A 129 11.05 -14.28 7.04
C PHE A 129 11.45 -15.75 6.99
N VAL A 130 10.80 -16.57 7.83
CA VAL A 130 11.03 -18.02 7.94
C VAL A 130 9.84 -18.83 7.38
N GLY A 131 8.86 -18.14 6.77
CA GLY A 131 7.69 -18.78 6.17
C GLY A 131 7.99 -19.48 4.85
N GLN A 132 7.04 -20.30 4.38
CA GLN A 132 7.10 -20.89 3.04
C GLN A 132 6.73 -19.85 1.97
N VAL A 133 7.32 -19.98 0.79
CA VAL A 133 7.04 -19.11 -0.37
C VAL A 133 5.57 -19.21 -0.79
N SER A 134 4.95 -20.38 -0.68
CA SER A 134 3.52 -20.61 -0.96
C SER A 134 2.59 -19.73 -0.10
N THR A 135 2.92 -19.57 1.18
CA THR A 135 2.17 -18.70 2.10
C THR A 135 2.31 -17.23 1.72
N LEU A 136 3.54 -16.81 1.39
CA LEU A 136 3.78 -15.44 0.92
C LEU A 136 3.05 -15.15 -0.38
N ARG A 137 3.08 -16.10 -1.33
CA ARG A 137 2.35 -16.04 -2.60
C ARG A 137 0.86 -15.84 -2.36
N LEU A 138 0.25 -16.61 -1.45
CA LEU A 138 -1.16 -16.45 -1.11
C LEU A 138 -1.46 -15.04 -0.58
N PHE A 139 -0.75 -14.59 0.44
CA PHE A 139 -1.00 -13.29 1.06
C PHE A 139 -0.77 -12.11 0.12
N LEU A 140 0.26 -12.18 -0.74
CA LEU A 140 0.50 -11.15 -1.73
C LEU A 140 -0.62 -11.08 -2.77
N ASN A 141 -1.13 -12.24 -3.23
CA ASN A 141 -2.24 -12.29 -4.19
C ASN A 141 -3.59 -11.90 -3.57
N GLU A 142 -3.76 -12.07 -2.26
CA GLU A 142 -4.96 -11.64 -1.53
C GLU A 142 -4.99 -10.12 -1.35
N MET A 143 -3.83 -9.50 -1.09
CA MET A 143 -3.71 -8.08 -0.77
C MET A 143 -3.50 -7.19 -1.99
N PHE A 144 -2.81 -7.69 -3.02
CA PHE A 144 -2.41 -6.91 -4.18
C PHE A 144 -2.89 -7.57 -5.48
N THR A 145 -3.29 -6.74 -6.43
CA THR A 145 -3.67 -7.18 -7.77
C THR A 145 -2.46 -7.15 -8.71
N GLY A 146 -2.44 -8.07 -9.67
CA GLY A 146 -1.39 -8.10 -10.70
C GLY A 146 -0.01 -8.48 -10.17
N VAL A 147 0.06 -9.34 -9.14
CA VAL A 147 1.34 -9.90 -8.67
C VAL A 147 1.89 -10.83 -9.73
N ILE A 148 3.09 -10.53 -10.20
CA ILE A 148 3.85 -11.34 -11.14
C ILE A 148 4.92 -12.08 -10.35
N GLU A 149 4.98 -13.38 -10.55
CA GLU A 149 5.97 -14.24 -9.91
C GLU A 149 6.98 -14.73 -10.93
N THR A 150 8.26 -14.66 -10.54
CA THR A 150 9.38 -15.12 -11.33
C THR A 150 10.28 -15.99 -10.48
N GLU A 151 10.60 -17.19 -10.97
CA GLU A 151 11.55 -18.10 -10.34
C GLU A 151 12.86 -18.05 -11.13
N ASN A 152 13.96 -17.75 -10.44
CA ASN A 152 15.27 -17.71 -11.05
C ASN A 152 15.95 -19.07 -10.84
N GLU A 153 15.90 -19.93 -11.86
CA GLU A 153 16.47 -21.29 -11.81
C GLU A 153 17.99 -21.31 -12.01
N GLU A 154 18.55 -20.27 -12.63
CA GLU A 154 19.99 -20.17 -12.94
C GLU A 154 20.84 -19.87 -11.68
N GLU A 155 20.30 -19.13 -10.73
CA GLU A 155 20.93 -18.83 -9.45
C GLU A 155 20.36 -19.73 -8.34
N LYS A 156 21.21 -20.64 -7.82
CA LYS A 156 20.83 -21.45 -6.66
C LYS A 156 20.83 -20.58 -5.40
N GLY A 157 19.68 -20.53 -4.73
CA GLY A 157 19.54 -19.91 -3.41
C GLY A 157 20.35 -20.63 -2.34
N HIS A 158 20.34 -20.10 -1.12
CA HIS A 158 21.17 -20.57 -0.01
C HIS A 158 21.02 -22.08 0.27
N ASP A 159 19.80 -22.62 0.18
CA ASP A 159 19.48 -24.02 0.47
C ASP A 159 19.40 -24.90 -0.81
N GLY A 160 19.87 -24.39 -1.96
CA GLY A 160 19.70 -25.07 -3.26
C GLY A 160 18.29 -24.94 -3.86
N ASN A 161 17.37 -24.27 -3.16
CA ASN A 161 16.06 -23.88 -3.67
C ASN A 161 16.15 -22.70 -4.64
N ALA A 162 15.17 -22.61 -5.54
CA ALA A 162 15.04 -21.49 -6.47
C ALA A 162 14.83 -20.16 -5.74
N ILE A 163 15.38 -19.10 -6.30
CA ILE A 163 15.13 -17.73 -5.84
C ILE A 163 13.81 -17.28 -6.45
N VAL A 164 12.85 -16.91 -5.61
CA VAL A 164 11.54 -16.47 -6.07
C VAL A 164 11.39 -14.97 -5.86
N THR A 165 11.02 -14.25 -6.91
CA THR A 165 10.76 -12.81 -6.87
C THR A 165 9.33 -12.52 -7.30
N PHE A 166 8.60 -11.84 -6.41
CA PHE A 166 7.29 -11.27 -6.68
C PHE A 166 7.47 -9.80 -7.04
N SER A 167 6.87 -9.35 -8.14
CA SER A 167 6.77 -7.92 -8.48
C SER A 167 5.32 -7.54 -8.74
N PHE A 168 4.97 -6.32 -8.38
CA PHE A 168 3.63 -5.78 -8.58
C PHE A 168 3.70 -4.25 -8.69
N HIS A 169 2.59 -3.64 -9.10
CA HIS A 169 2.51 -2.20 -9.35
C HIS A 169 3.60 -1.73 -10.35
N GLU A 170 3.53 -2.26 -11.58
CA GLU A 170 4.46 -1.89 -12.68
C GLU A 170 5.94 -2.03 -12.31
N ASP A 171 6.30 -3.09 -11.58
CA ASP A 171 7.67 -3.40 -11.18
C ASP A 171 8.28 -2.40 -10.17
N GLN A 172 7.47 -1.50 -9.61
CA GLN A 172 7.91 -0.51 -8.62
C GLN A 172 8.16 -1.12 -7.23
N VAL A 173 7.58 -2.28 -6.93
CA VAL A 173 7.82 -3.02 -5.69
C VAL A 173 8.14 -4.47 -5.99
N LYS A 174 9.21 -4.98 -5.36
CA LYS A 174 9.73 -6.34 -5.52
C LYS A 174 9.95 -7.00 -4.18
N VAL A 175 9.61 -8.27 -4.08
CA VAL A 175 9.86 -9.11 -2.89
C VAL A 175 10.59 -10.36 -3.33
N THR A 176 11.85 -10.49 -2.94
CA THR A 176 12.68 -11.66 -3.27
C THR A 176 12.89 -12.52 -2.04
N THR A 177 12.68 -13.83 -2.19
CA THR A 177 12.93 -14.87 -1.17
C THR A 177 13.89 -15.93 -1.70
N GLY A 178 14.55 -16.69 -0.82
CA GLY A 178 15.46 -17.78 -1.20
C GLY A 178 16.93 -17.37 -1.40
N LYS A 179 17.23 -16.07 -1.57
CA LYS A 179 18.62 -15.56 -1.66
C LYS A 179 19.42 -15.83 -0.39
N THR A 180 18.86 -15.48 0.77
CA THR A 180 19.48 -15.72 2.08
C THR A 180 18.46 -16.40 2.97
N ARG A 181 18.88 -17.43 3.71
CA ARG A 181 18.00 -18.17 4.60
C ARG A 181 17.41 -17.25 5.68
N GLY A 182 16.10 -17.35 5.87
CA GLY A 182 15.39 -16.59 6.89
C GLY A 182 15.20 -15.10 6.56
N ILE A 183 15.48 -14.66 5.33
CA ILE A 183 15.38 -13.26 4.92
C ILE A 183 14.59 -13.13 3.62
N ALA A 184 13.59 -12.26 3.63
CA ALA A 184 12.95 -11.70 2.44
C ALA A 184 13.53 -10.32 2.16
N THR A 185 13.84 -10.02 0.91
CA THR A 185 14.33 -8.71 0.48
C THR A 185 13.21 -7.95 -0.21
N VAL A 186 12.83 -6.81 0.34
CA VAL A 186 11.82 -5.90 -0.25
C VAL A 186 12.57 -4.75 -0.91
N GLU A 187 12.33 -4.51 -2.20
CA GLU A 187 12.94 -3.44 -2.98
C GLU A 187 11.85 -2.57 -3.61
N TRP A 188 11.98 -1.25 -3.55
CA TRP A 188 11.01 -0.34 -4.16
C TRP A 188 11.62 0.99 -4.60
N GLU A 189 10.92 1.71 -5.47
CA GLU A 189 11.22 3.11 -5.78
C GLU A 189 10.57 4.04 -4.74
N ALA A 190 11.39 4.88 -4.09
CA ALA A 190 10.97 5.78 -3.03
C ALA A 190 9.99 6.83 -3.57
N SER A 191 8.72 6.57 -3.33
CA SER A 191 7.58 7.35 -3.77
C SER A 191 6.47 7.19 -2.73
N PRO A 192 5.54 8.16 -2.59
CA PRO A 192 4.48 8.05 -1.59
C PRO A 192 3.65 6.76 -1.71
N LEU A 193 3.46 6.26 -2.93
CA LEU A 193 2.74 5.01 -3.17
C LEU A 193 3.64 3.79 -2.94
N GLY A 194 4.87 3.81 -3.46
CA GLY A 194 5.85 2.75 -3.25
C GLY A 194 6.15 2.52 -1.76
N ASP A 195 6.27 3.58 -0.97
CA ASP A 195 6.51 3.52 0.48
C ASP A 195 5.35 2.82 1.21
N VAL A 196 4.10 3.18 0.90
CA VAL A 196 2.90 2.55 1.51
C VAL A 196 2.80 1.07 1.12
N LEU A 197 3.09 0.74 -0.14
CA LEU A 197 3.09 -0.65 -0.62
C LEU A 197 4.20 -1.46 0.05
N ALA A 198 5.40 -0.89 0.16
CA ALA A 198 6.53 -1.54 0.83
C ALA A 198 6.23 -1.77 2.32
N ASP A 199 5.69 -0.78 3.03
CA ASP A 199 5.28 -0.92 4.43
C ASP A 199 4.22 -2.03 4.60
N SER A 200 3.26 -2.11 3.68
CA SER A 200 2.24 -3.16 3.67
C SER A 200 2.85 -4.56 3.45
N VAL A 201 3.80 -4.69 2.53
CA VAL A 201 4.54 -5.95 2.33
C VAL A 201 5.32 -6.35 3.57
N VAL A 202 6.02 -5.39 4.20
CA VAL A 202 6.78 -5.65 5.43
C VAL A 202 5.85 -6.15 6.52
N ALA A 203 4.69 -5.50 6.70
CA ALA A 203 3.67 -5.95 7.63
C ALA A 203 3.15 -7.35 7.31
N LEU A 204 2.93 -7.69 6.03
CA LEU A 204 2.50 -9.04 5.62
C LEU A 204 3.56 -10.10 5.88
N LEU A 205 4.83 -9.81 5.58
CA LEU A 205 5.95 -10.70 5.91
C LEU A 205 6.03 -10.94 7.42
N MET A 206 5.84 -9.88 8.22
CA MET A 206 5.81 -9.98 9.67
C MET A 206 4.57 -10.71 10.19
N HIS A 207 3.42 -10.53 9.56
CA HIS A 207 2.19 -11.24 9.91
C HIS A 207 2.33 -12.74 9.61
N ALA A 208 2.85 -13.09 8.43
CA ALA A 208 3.06 -14.46 7.99
C ALA A 208 3.99 -15.27 8.90
N GLN A 209 4.96 -14.64 9.55
CA GLN A 209 5.80 -15.32 10.55
C GLN A 209 5.13 -15.45 11.93
N SER A 210 4.17 -14.58 12.25
CA SER A 210 3.50 -14.55 13.56
C SER A 210 2.21 -15.38 13.63
N SER A 211 1.58 -15.65 12.49
CA SER A 211 0.30 -16.34 12.42
C SER A 211 0.42 -17.85 12.72
N ALA A 212 -0.40 -18.34 13.66
CA ALA A 212 -0.48 -19.75 14.02
C ALA A 212 -0.88 -20.66 12.84
N ALA A 213 -1.65 -20.13 11.87
CA ALA A 213 -2.01 -20.83 10.64
C ALA A 213 -0.79 -21.01 9.72
N SER A 214 0.05 -19.99 9.59
CA SER A 214 1.31 -20.07 8.82
C SER A 214 2.32 -21.01 9.49
N ILE A 215 2.36 -21.05 10.82
CA ILE A 215 3.17 -22.03 11.59
C ILE A 215 2.65 -23.46 11.35
N ARG A 216 1.33 -23.67 11.29
CA ARG A 216 0.71 -24.98 11.00
C ARG A 216 0.90 -25.43 9.55
N LEU A 217 0.82 -24.52 8.58
CA LEU A 217 1.14 -24.77 7.16
C LEU A 217 2.64 -25.07 6.95
N THR A 218 3.51 -24.54 7.82
CA THR A 218 4.96 -24.77 7.76
C THR A 218 5.46 -25.93 8.64
N SER A 219 4.65 -26.45 9.58
CA SER A 219 5.03 -27.56 10.43
C SER A 219 4.95 -28.90 9.67
N GLN A 220 6.10 -29.42 9.25
CA GLN A 220 6.21 -30.85 8.95
C GLN A 220 6.19 -31.64 10.27
N PRO A 221 5.36 -32.69 10.41
CA PRO A 221 5.37 -33.53 11.59
C PRO A 221 6.72 -34.24 11.70
N CYS A 222 7.47 -33.94 12.76
CA CYS A 222 8.75 -34.58 13.03
C CYS A 222 8.54 -36.03 13.54
N GLY A 223 8.92 -37.01 12.71
CA GLY A 223 8.92 -38.42 13.05
C GLY A 223 10.10 -38.80 13.94
N HIS A 224 10.01 -38.53 15.25
CA HIS A 224 11.01 -39.03 16.19
C HIS A 224 10.62 -40.43 16.69
N GLN A 225 11.31 -41.46 16.17
CA GLN A 225 11.41 -42.75 16.86
C GLN A 225 12.18 -42.54 18.17
N ARG A 226 11.48 -42.59 19.31
CA ARG A 226 12.12 -42.77 20.62
C ARG A 226 12.88 -44.10 20.62
N LYS A 227 14.20 -44.06 20.44
CA LYS A 227 15.08 -45.13 20.91
C LYS A 227 15.09 -45.08 22.43
N VAL A 228 14.37 -45.99 23.07
CA VAL A 228 14.53 -46.28 24.49
C VAL A 228 15.88 -46.98 24.63
N SER A 229 16.84 -46.32 25.27
CA SER A 229 18.11 -46.92 25.68
C SER A 229 17.84 -47.86 26.85
N SER A 230 17.99 -49.16 26.63
CA SER A 230 18.12 -50.17 27.67
C SER A 230 19.48 -50.03 28.36
N SER A 231 19.50 -49.60 29.62
CA SER A 231 20.57 -49.92 30.57
C SER A 231 19.96 -50.79 31.67
N SER A 232 20.29 -52.07 31.58
CA SER A 232 20.11 -53.12 32.58
C SER A 232 20.75 -52.75 33.92
N GLU A 233 20.04 -53.03 35.02
CA GLU A 233 20.63 -53.55 36.26
C GLU A 233 19.53 -54.18 37.14
N GLU A 234 19.94 -55.26 37.79
CA GLU A 234 19.17 -56.37 38.35
C GLU A 234 18.55 -56.05 39.73
N ASN A 235 17.41 -56.68 40.07
CA ASN A 235 17.31 -57.69 41.14
C ASN A 235 15.85 -58.01 41.56
N GLU A 236 15.63 -59.33 41.74
CA GLU A 236 14.74 -60.11 42.64
C GLU A 236 13.49 -59.41 43.23
N ASP A 237 12.27 -59.97 43.24
CA ASP A 237 11.88 -61.29 43.75
C ASP A 237 10.37 -61.54 43.45
N GLY A 238 9.94 -62.81 43.44
CA GLY A 238 8.58 -63.20 43.83
C GLY A 238 7.43 -63.27 42.79
N ASP A 239 7.11 -64.52 42.43
CA ASP A 239 5.78 -65.09 42.14
C ASP A 239 5.26 -65.20 40.69
N GLN A 240 4.74 -66.39 40.37
CA GLN A 240 4.34 -66.88 39.03
C GLN A 240 2.86 -67.36 39.07
N PRO A 241 2.21 -67.67 37.92
CA PRO A 241 1.28 -66.83 37.15
C PRO A 241 -0.21 -67.25 37.31
N PRO A 242 -1.17 -66.70 36.52
CA PRO A 242 -1.45 -67.36 35.25
C PRO A 242 -1.75 -66.43 34.06
N SER A 243 -1.33 -66.95 32.91
CA SER A 243 -1.75 -66.67 31.54
C SER A 243 -3.20 -66.20 31.34
N LYS A 244 -3.37 -65.15 30.52
CA LYS A 244 -4.25 -65.15 29.32
C LYS A 244 -4.33 -63.76 28.66
N LYS A 245 -4.05 -63.81 27.35
CA LYS A 245 -4.79 -63.15 26.26
C LYS A 245 -4.58 -61.64 25.98
N LEU A 246 -4.24 -61.45 24.69
CA LEU A 246 -4.70 -60.40 23.78
C LEU A 246 -3.95 -59.06 23.80
N ARG A 247 -2.85 -59.12 23.03
CA ARG A 247 -2.43 -58.12 22.04
C ARG A 247 -3.63 -57.41 21.39
N GLU A 248 -3.90 -56.17 21.78
CA GLU A 248 -4.60 -55.14 21.01
C GLU A 248 -4.49 -53.82 21.77
N GLU A 249 -3.86 -52.80 21.17
CA GLU A 249 -4.09 -51.35 21.38
C GLU A 249 -2.93 -50.55 20.76
N LYS A 250 -2.99 -50.36 19.44
CA LYS A 250 -2.31 -49.30 18.70
C LYS A 250 -3.12 -48.94 17.45
N SER A 251 -4.10 -48.07 17.64
CA SER A 251 -4.55 -47.07 16.64
C SER A 251 -5.75 -46.33 17.23
N GLN A 252 -5.54 -45.13 17.80
CA GLN A 252 -6.64 -44.17 17.82
C GLN A 252 -7.03 -43.94 16.36
N SER A 253 -8.30 -44.19 16.02
CA SER A 253 -8.82 -44.15 14.65
C SER A 253 -8.50 -42.79 14.01
N THR A 254 -7.99 -42.80 12.78
CA THR A 254 -7.72 -41.56 12.03
C THR A 254 -8.97 -40.67 11.90
N THR A 255 -10.13 -41.31 11.91
CA THR A 255 -11.47 -40.71 11.89
C THR A 255 -11.75 -39.88 13.16
N GLU A 256 -11.38 -40.38 14.35
CA GLU A 256 -11.61 -39.65 15.61
C GLU A 256 -10.77 -38.37 15.66
N SER A 257 -9.53 -38.43 15.16
CA SER A 257 -8.67 -37.26 15.07
C SER A 257 -9.21 -36.21 14.10
N ARG A 258 -9.82 -36.64 12.99
CA ARG A 258 -10.48 -35.76 12.02
C ARG A 258 -11.75 -35.11 12.59
N LEU A 259 -12.57 -35.87 13.31
CA LEU A 259 -13.78 -35.34 13.97
C LEU A 259 -13.42 -34.29 15.03
N ARG A 260 -12.32 -34.47 15.76
CA ARG A 260 -11.78 -33.45 16.68
C ARG A 260 -11.26 -32.20 15.97
N LEU A 261 -10.68 -32.34 14.78
CA LEU A 261 -10.25 -31.19 13.97
C LEU A 261 -11.46 -30.35 13.54
N ILE A 262 -12.51 -31.00 13.03
CA ILE A 262 -13.76 -30.34 12.64
C ILE A 262 -14.37 -29.61 13.83
N HIS A 263 -14.42 -30.25 15.00
CA HIS A 263 -14.91 -29.63 16.23
C HIS A 263 -14.14 -28.36 16.62
N ASN A 264 -12.81 -28.41 16.59
CA ASN A 264 -11.98 -27.26 16.95
C ASN A 264 -12.15 -26.10 15.98
N THR A 265 -12.26 -26.37 14.68
CA THR A 265 -12.53 -25.32 13.68
C THR A 265 -13.90 -24.67 13.91
N LEU A 266 -14.92 -25.47 14.26
CA LEU A 266 -16.24 -24.93 14.58
C LEU A 266 -16.23 -24.07 15.85
N LEU A 267 -15.47 -24.45 16.88
CA LEU A 267 -15.29 -23.63 18.09
C LEU A 267 -14.51 -22.33 17.86
N GLU A 268 -13.61 -22.30 16.86
CA GLU A 268 -12.91 -21.07 16.46
C GLU A 268 -13.85 -20.07 15.76
N GLN A 269 -14.87 -20.57 15.05
CA GLN A 269 -15.82 -19.75 14.28
C GLN A 269 -17.11 -19.41 15.05
N PHE A 270 -17.53 -20.27 15.97
CA PHE A 270 -18.81 -20.16 16.67
C PHE A 270 -18.63 -20.28 18.18
N LYS A 271 -19.32 -19.41 18.92
CA LYS A 271 -19.16 -19.26 20.37
C LYS A 271 -19.71 -20.45 21.17
N ASN A 272 -20.69 -21.17 20.62
CA ASN A 272 -21.34 -22.28 21.32
C ASN A 272 -21.57 -23.46 20.37
N VAL A 273 -20.74 -24.50 20.52
CA VAL A 273 -20.78 -25.73 19.72
C VAL A 273 -20.74 -26.92 20.67
N GLU A 274 -21.78 -27.75 20.65
CA GLU A 274 -21.84 -29.02 21.36
C GLU A 274 -21.56 -30.16 20.38
N ALA A 275 -20.73 -31.13 20.77
CA ALA A 275 -20.32 -32.22 19.89
C ALA A 275 -20.52 -33.59 20.55
N THR A 276 -21.06 -34.54 19.79
CA THR A 276 -21.14 -35.95 20.15
C THR A 276 -20.46 -36.81 19.08
N TYR A 277 -19.68 -37.78 19.54
CA TYR A 277 -18.86 -38.64 18.68
C TYR A 277 -19.30 -40.09 18.84
N GLU A 278 -19.72 -40.70 17.74
CA GLU A 278 -20.11 -42.10 17.66
C GLU A 278 -19.27 -42.80 16.60
N SER A 279 -18.11 -43.34 17.01
CA SER A 279 -17.18 -44.08 16.14
C SER A 279 -16.74 -43.29 14.89
N ARG A 280 -17.48 -43.41 13.78
CA ARG A 280 -17.22 -42.74 12.49
C ARG A 280 -18.11 -41.52 12.23
N VAL A 281 -19.01 -41.21 13.15
CA VAL A 281 -19.97 -40.12 13.03
C VAL A 281 -19.68 -39.06 14.09
N GLY A 282 -19.56 -37.81 13.68
CA GLY A 282 -19.62 -36.66 14.58
C GLY A 282 -20.85 -35.82 14.29
N THR A 283 -21.59 -35.50 15.33
CA THR A 283 -22.72 -34.56 15.27
C THR A 283 -22.39 -33.33 16.08
N PHE A 284 -22.58 -32.15 15.48
CA PHE A 284 -22.26 -30.85 16.04
C PHE A 284 -23.52 -29.99 16.06
N GLU A 285 -23.93 -29.56 17.24
CA GLU A 285 -25.02 -28.60 17.44
C GLU A 285 -24.41 -27.21 17.66
N ILE A 286 -24.67 -26.29 16.73
CA ILE A 286 -24.14 -24.93 16.74
C ILE A 286 -25.27 -23.97 17.12
N LYS A 287 -25.09 -23.18 18.18
CA LYS A 287 -26.03 -22.13 18.61
C LYS A 287 -25.42 -20.77 18.33
N THR A 288 -26.08 -19.96 17.50
CA THR A 288 -25.59 -18.63 17.10
C THR A 288 -26.66 -17.55 17.23
N ASP A 289 -26.22 -16.33 17.55
CA ASP A 289 -26.97 -15.08 17.56
C ASP A 289 -26.86 -14.31 16.23
N ALA A 290 -25.99 -14.75 15.31
CA ALA A 290 -25.51 -13.95 14.18
C ALA A 290 -26.39 -13.96 12.91
N GLY A 291 -27.65 -14.43 12.96
CA GLY A 291 -28.53 -14.53 11.78
C GLY A 291 -29.61 -13.45 11.63
N LEU A 292 -29.46 -12.30 12.29
CA LEU A 292 -30.42 -11.18 12.22
C LEU A 292 -30.32 -10.30 10.95
N GLU A 293 -29.97 -10.88 9.79
CA GLU A 293 -29.99 -10.17 8.49
C GLU A 293 -31.09 -10.62 7.52
N SER A 294 -32.00 -11.50 7.93
CA SER A 294 -33.24 -11.75 7.19
C SER A 294 -34.45 -11.55 8.09
N GLY A 295 -35.15 -10.42 7.89
CA GLY A 295 -36.23 -9.88 8.73
C GLY A 295 -37.50 -10.73 8.82
N SER A 296 -37.38 -11.94 9.34
CA SER A 296 -38.48 -12.80 9.71
C SER A 296 -38.02 -13.75 10.81
N LEU A 297 -38.10 -13.29 12.06
CA LEU A 297 -38.38 -13.99 13.32
C LEU A 297 -38.05 -13.02 14.49
N ALA A 298 -38.62 -13.23 15.68
CA ALA A 298 -38.58 -12.28 16.79
C ALA A 298 -37.19 -12.24 17.46
N ASP A 299 -36.86 -11.09 18.08
CA ASP A 299 -35.55 -10.69 18.66
C ASP A 299 -34.92 -11.63 19.73
N ASP A 300 -35.51 -12.79 20.01
CA ASP A 300 -35.05 -13.77 21.01
C ASP A 300 -34.83 -15.20 20.44
N ASP A 301 -34.98 -15.41 19.12
CA ASP A 301 -34.82 -16.74 18.51
C ASP A 301 -33.34 -17.10 18.27
N VAL A 302 -32.79 -17.97 19.14
CA VAL A 302 -31.46 -18.58 18.94
C VAL A 302 -31.49 -19.48 17.71
N LEU A 303 -30.62 -19.22 16.74
CA LEU A 303 -30.46 -20.08 15.57
C LEU A 303 -29.67 -21.32 15.94
N ILE A 304 -30.28 -22.49 15.71
CA ILE A 304 -29.68 -23.80 15.92
C ILE A 304 -29.36 -24.40 14.55
N CYS A 305 -28.11 -24.82 14.37
CA CYS A 305 -27.65 -25.53 13.19
C CYS A 305 -27.08 -26.89 13.61
N ASN A 306 -27.64 -27.97 13.07
CA ASN A 306 -27.19 -29.32 13.31
C ASN A 306 -26.35 -29.81 12.13
N VAL A 307 -25.11 -30.19 12.41
CA VAL A 307 -24.19 -30.72 11.42
C VAL A 307 -23.90 -32.17 11.75
N ARG A 308 -24.01 -33.05 10.76
CA ARG A 308 -23.61 -34.45 10.86
C ARG A 308 -22.54 -34.75 9.83
N VAL A 309 -21.40 -35.27 10.30
CA VAL A 309 -20.28 -35.73 9.46
C VAL A 309 -20.11 -37.22 9.69
N GLU A 310 -20.25 -38.01 8.63
CA GLU A 310 -20.11 -39.46 8.65
C GLU A 310 -19.00 -39.88 7.69
N PHE A 311 -17.96 -40.55 8.21
CA PHE A 311 -16.88 -41.09 7.39
C PHE A 311 -17.20 -42.51 6.91
N GLU A 312 -17.03 -42.77 5.61
CA GLU A 312 -17.37 -44.06 5.00
C GLU A 312 -16.33 -45.15 5.33
N ASP A 313 -15.09 -44.77 5.63
CA ASP A 313 -13.99 -45.67 5.97
C ASP A 313 -13.20 -45.29 7.24
N ASP A 314 -12.39 -46.23 7.76
CA ASP A 314 -11.52 -46.01 8.93
C ASP A 314 -10.28 -45.14 8.61
N MET A 315 -10.07 -44.84 7.32
CA MET A 315 -9.00 -43.97 6.84
C MET A 315 -9.46 -42.50 6.73
N GLY A 316 -10.77 -42.25 6.85
CA GLY A 316 -11.42 -40.95 6.80
C GLY A 316 -11.33 -40.26 5.44
N ILE A 317 -11.22 -41.02 4.35
CA ILE A 317 -10.99 -40.47 3.01
C ILE A 317 -12.26 -39.84 2.45
N ASP A 318 -13.37 -40.57 2.52
CA ASP A 318 -14.68 -40.11 2.05
C ASP A 318 -15.59 -39.81 3.23
N SER A 319 -16.26 -38.66 3.19
CA SER A 319 -17.18 -38.22 4.24
C SER A 319 -18.45 -37.64 3.67
N LYS A 320 -19.58 -38.01 4.26
CA LYS A 320 -20.89 -37.44 3.99
C LYS A 320 -21.20 -36.38 5.03
N ILE A 321 -21.34 -35.14 4.58
CA ILE A 321 -21.67 -33.99 5.43
C ILE A 321 -23.14 -33.64 5.20
N THR A 322 -23.93 -33.55 6.27
CA THR A 322 -25.32 -33.10 6.25
C THR A 322 -25.46 -31.93 7.21
N VAL A 323 -26.01 -30.81 6.73
CA VAL A 323 -26.24 -29.60 7.53
C VAL A 323 -27.72 -29.28 7.52
N GLU A 324 -28.32 -29.20 8.71
CA GLU A 324 -29.71 -28.84 8.93
C GLU A 324 -29.76 -27.52 9.71
N CYS A 325 -30.19 -26.45 9.04
CA CYS A 325 -30.33 -25.11 9.63
C CYS A 325 -31.58 -24.41 9.11
N ASN A 326 -32.18 -23.56 9.95
CA ASN A 326 -33.30 -22.71 9.57
C ASN A 326 -32.89 -21.56 8.62
N ASP A 327 -31.60 -21.20 8.59
CA ASP A 327 -31.03 -20.22 7.66
C ASP A 327 -30.19 -20.91 6.57
N GLY A 328 -30.63 -20.79 5.31
CA GLY A 328 -29.96 -21.39 4.16
C GLY A 328 -28.59 -20.80 3.85
N LYS A 329 -28.33 -19.53 4.15
CA LYS A 329 -27.01 -18.92 3.93
C LYS A 329 -26.01 -19.42 4.97
N LEU A 330 -26.43 -19.48 6.23
CA LEU A 330 -25.63 -20.06 7.30
C LEU A 330 -25.32 -21.54 7.04
N ALA A 331 -26.31 -22.31 6.58
CA ALA A 331 -26.11 -23.71 6.19
C ALA A 331 -25.04 -23.88 5.11
N THR A 332 -25.08 -23.04 4.06
CA THR A 332 -24.12 -23.11 2.95
C THR A 332 -22.70 -22.76 3.41
N ASN A 333 -22.56 -21.70 4.21
CA ASN A 333 -21.25 -21.27 4.73
C ASN A 333 -20.62 -22.33 5.66
N ILE A 334 -21.42 -22.97 6.51
CA ILE A 334 -20.96 -24.03 7.40
C ILE A 334 -20.56 -25.28 6.58
N GLN A 335 -21.36 -25.62 5.56
CA GLN A 335 -21.06 -26.73 4.68
C GLN A 335 -19.73 -26.54 3.93
N ASP A 336 -19.52 -25.36 3.33
CA ASP A 336 -18.29 -25.02 2.61
C ASP A 336 -17.06 -25.01 3.54
N CYS A 337 -17.22 -24.47 4.75
CA CYS A 337 -16.16 -24.47 5.76
C CYS A 337 -15.71 -25.89 6.11
N ILE A 338 -16.66 -26.78 6.42
CA ILE A 338 -16.35 -28.16 6.80
C ILE A 338 -15.80 -28.96 5.62
N GLN A 339 -16.33 -28.74 4.41
CA GLN A 339 -15.83 -29.39 3.21
C GLN A 339 -14.38 -28.98 2.89
N ASN A 340 -14.03 -27.71 3.06
CA ASN A 340 -12.67 -27.21 2.90
C ASN A 340 -11.72 -27.78 3.96
N VAL A 341 -12.16 -27.90 5.21
CA VAL A 341 -11.38 -28.52 6.30
C VAL A 341 -11.16 -30.01 6.05
N ALA A 342 -12.19 -30.73 5.60
CA ALA A 342 -12.09 -32.14 5.25
C ALA A 342 -11.13 -32.38 4.06
N THR A 343 -11.18 -31.51 3.06
CA THR A 343 -10.31 -31.57 1.86
C THR A 343 -8.86 -31.16 2.17
N ALA A 344 -8.64 -30.19 3.05
CA ALA A 344 -7.30 -29.76 3.44
C ALA A 344 -6.57 -30.81 4.31
N ALA A 345 -7.31 -31.65 5.02
CA ALA A 345 -6.76 -32.70 5.87
C ALA A 345 -6.30 -33.97 5.11
N ALA A 346 -6.70 -34.14 3.84
CA ALA A 346 -6.19 -35.20 2.96
C ALA A 346 -6.31 -34.80 1.48
N PRO A 347 -5.22 -34.82 0.67
CA PRO A 347 -5.30 -34.49 -0.75
C PRO A 347 -6.15 -35.53 -1.49
N ILE A 348 -7.33 -35.12 -1.94
CA ILE A 348 -8.18 -35.93 -2.82
C ILE A 348 -7.52 -35.97 -4.20
N LYS A 349 -7.41 -37.17 -4.78
CA LYS A 349 -7.26 -37.31 -6.24
C LYS A 349 -8.65 -37.09 -6.85
N ILE A 350 -8.75 -36.06 -7.69
CA ILE A 350 -9.91 -35.80 -8.57
C ILE A 350 -10.16 -37.03 -9.45
#